data_AF-A0A2D6LQW4-F1
#
_entry.id   AF-A0A2D6LQW4-F1
#
_cell.length_a   1.000
_cell.length_b   1.000
_cell.length_c   1.000
_cell.angle_alpha   90.00
_cell.angle_beta   90.00
_cell.angle_gamma   90.00
#
_symmetry.space_group_name_H-M   'P 1'
#
loop_
_entity.id
_entity.type
_entity.pdbx_description
1 polymer ?
#
loop_
_entity_poly.entity_id
_entity_poly.type
_entity_poly.pdbx_seq_one_letter_code
_entity_poly.pdbx_strand_id
1 'polypeptide(L)'
;MSTYKKAIMRNKLFELYRPKQLQEFLEFNKENPQEDFVYVLQHPPRNINILTASDFGYLVICLPENSQMMFSPGPFIHKMRKNLRDFKETDYILCTGDPAIIGLSTAIVSDITQGKFNLLKWDRQETRYYPLSFNLYEKGE
;
A
#
# COMPACT_ATOMS: atom_id res chain seq x y z
N MET A 1 15.90 2.11 -21.75
CA MET A 1 15.22 0.85 -21.36
C MET A 1 14.08 0.60 -22.35
N SER A 2 13.93 -0.62 -22.90
CA SER A 2 12.87 -0.92 -23.89
C SER A 2 11.46 -0.72 -23.32
N THR A 3 10.56 -0.13 -24.10
CA THR A 3 9.12 0.04 -23.79
C THR A 3 8.45 -1.26 -23.33
N TYR A 4 8.92 -2.40 -23.85
CA TYR A 4 8.43 -3.73 -23.48
C TYR A 4 8.82 -4.15 -22.05
N LYS A 5 10.02 -3.81 -21.59
CA LYS A 5 10.44 -4.02 -20.19
C LYS A 5 9.64 -3.13 -19.23
N LYS A 6 9.31 -1.90 -19.63
CA LYS A 6 8.48 -0.98 -18.84
C LYS A 6 7.04 -1.50 -18.67
N ALA A 7 6.47 -2.11 -19.72
CA ALA A 7 5.15 -2.74 -19.68
C ALA A 7 5.11 -4.02 -18.83
N ILE A 8 6.12 -4.87 -18.88
CA ILE A 8 6.22 -6.08 -18.03
C ILE A 8 6.41 -5.71 -16.56
N MET A 9 7.21 -4.67 -16.27
CA MET A 9 7.42 -4.22 -14.89
C MET A 9 6.15 -3.63 -14.27
N ARG A 10 5.33 -2.90 -15.03
CA ARG A 10 4.07 -2.31 -14.52
C ARG A 10 3.06 -3.31 -13.95
N ASN A 11 3.15 -4.59 -14.32
CA ASN A 11 2.29 -5.66 -13.79
C ASN A 11 2.92 -6.42 -12.60
N LYS A 12 4.09 -6.01 -12.11
CA LYS A 12 4.74 -6.65 -10.97
C LYS A 12 3.97 -6.29 -9.70
N LEU A 13 3.45 -7.32 -9.05
CA LEU A 13 2.71 -7.27 -7.79
C LEU A 13 3.52 -7.97 -6.72
N PHE A 14 3.63 -7.38 -5.53
CA PHE A 14 4.29 -7.99 -4.37
C PHE A 14 3.26 -8.46 -3.36
N GLU A 15 3.30 -9.73 -2.94
CA GLU A 15 2.45 -10.27 -1.88
C GLU A 15 3.30 -10.55 -0.64
N LEU A 16 3.42 -9.58 0.27
CA LEU A 16 4.41 -9.57 1.35
C LEU A 16 4.27 -10.73 2.35
N TYR A 17 3.11 -11.39 2.37
CA TYR A 17 2.83 -12.54 3.23
C TYR A 17 3.33 -13.88 2.66
N ARG A 18 3.77 -13.94 1.39
CA ARG A 18 4.35 -15.15 0.82
C ARG A 18 5.84 -15.28 1.18
N PRO A 19 6.41 -16.50 1.16
CA PRO A 19 7.82 -16.71 1.45
C PRO A 19 8.72 -15.82 0.58
N LYS A 20 9.73 -15.19 1.20
CA LYS A 20 10.75 -14.33 0.57
C LYS A 20 10.23 -13.03 -0.11
N GLN A 21 8.93 -12.89 -0.35
CA GLN A 21 8.37 -11.72 -1.05
C GLN A 21 8.67 -10.38 -0.36
N LEU A 22 8.64 -10.34 0.97
CA LEU A 22 9.04 -9.12 1.68
C LEU A 22 10.49 -8.75 1.41
N GLN A 23 11.41 -9.72 1.43
CA GLN A 23 12.82 -9.47 1.16
C GLN A 23 13.02 -8.99 -0.29
N GLU A 24 12.39 -9.66 -1.25
CA GLU A 24 12.43 -9.29 -2.68
C GLU A 24 11.85 -7.90 -2.94
N PHE A 25 10.76 -7.54 -2.25
CA PHE A 25 10.18 -6.20 -2.31
C PHE A 25 11.16 -5.14 -1.79
N LEU A 26 11.78 -5.39 -0.64
CA LEU A 26 12.70 -4.44 -0.02
C LEU A 26 13.96 -4.24 -0.86
N GLU A 27 14.49 -5.30 -1.45
CA GLU A 27 15.59 -5.23 -2.42
C GLU A 27 15.17 -4.42 -3.65
N PHE A 28 13.99 -4.70 -4.21
CA PHE A 28 13.47 -3.94 -5.35
C PHE A 28 13.26 -2.46 -5.04
N ASN A 29 12.67 -2.11 -3.90
CA ASN A 29 12.48 -0.72 -3.47
C ASN A 29 13.83 0.00 -3.34
N LYS A 30 14.82 -0.66 -2.72
CA LYS A 30 16.18 -0.12 -2.59
C LYS A 30 16.87 0.12 -3.95
N GLU A 31 16.68 -0.78 -4.90
CA GLU A 31 17.26 -0.66 -6.25
C GLU A 31 16.52 0.35 -7.13
N ASN A 32 15.27 0.70 -6.80
CA ASN A 32 14.39 1.54 -7.61
C ASN A 32 13.73 2.66 -6.75
N PRO A 33 14.53 3.54 -6.11
CA PRO A 33 14.01 4.53 -5.16
C PRO A 33 13.03 5.54 -5.77
N GLN A 34 13.09 5.74 -7.09
CA GLN A 34 12.22 6.63 -7.86
C GLN A 34 10.82 6.08 -8.13
N GLU A 35 10.58 4.79 -7.91
CA GLU A 35 9.27 4.18 -8.16
C GLU A 35 8.35 4.40 -6.97
N ASP A 36 7.07 4.63 -7.24
CA ASP A 36 6.04 4.75 -6.21
C ASP A 36 5.30 3.42 -6.03
N PHE A 37 4.76 3.22 -4.83
CA PHE A 37 4.09 1.99 -4.44
C PHE A 37 2.66 2.25 -3.98
N VAL A 38 1.79 1.28 -4.28
CA VAL A 38 0.40 1.26 -3.81
C VAL A 38 0.25 0.11 -2.84
N TYR A 39 0.24 0.44 -1.55
CA TYR A 39 0.10 -0.50 -0.46
C TYR A 39 -1.37 -0.90 -0.30
N VAL A 40 -1.69 -2.10 -0.75
CA VAL A 40 -2.97 -2.76 -0.58
C VAL A 40 -2.95 -3.46 0.78
N LEU A 41 -3.62 -2.86 1.77
CA LEU A 41 -3.47 -3.28 3.16
C LEU A 41 -3.92 -4.73 3.39
N GLN A 42 -4.96 -5.16 2.70
CA GLN A 42 -5.45 -6.52 2.74
C GLN A 42 -5.86 -6.96 1.34
N HIS A 43 -5.49 -8.17 0.96
CA HIS A 43 -5.88 -8.72 -0.34
C HIS A 43 -7.40 -8.60 -0.50
N PRO A 44 -7.89 -7.94 -1.55
CA PRO A 44 -9.32 -7.77 -1.76
C PRO A 44 -9.99 -9.11 -2.08
N PRO A 45 -11.29 -9.27 -1.79
CA PRO A 45 -12.06 -10.40 -2.27
C PRO A 45 -12.11 -10.41 -3.81
N ARG A 46 -12.36 -11.59 -4.38
CA ARG A 46 -12.28 -11.85 -5.85
C ARG A 46 -13.13 -10.93 -6.71
N ASN A 47 -14.18 -10.33 -6.16
CA ASN A 47 -15.10 -9.44 -6.87
C ASN A 47 -14.65 -7.97 -6.90
N ILE A 48 -13.52 -7.63 -6.28
CA ILE A 48 -12.99 -6.27 -6.25
C ILE A 48 -11.72 -6.22 -7.11
N ASN A 49 -11.77 -5.46 -8.21
CA ASN A 49 -10.63 -5.23 -9.08
C ASN A 49 -9.80 -4.04 -8.57
N ILE A 50 -8.53 -4.28 -8.25
CA ILE A 50 -7.57 -3.27 -7.80
C ILE A 50 -6.50 -2.95 -8.85
N LEU A 51 -6.55 -3.60 -10.03
CA LEU A 51 -5.50 -3.48 -11.04
C LEU A 51 -5.34 -2.05 -11.53
N THR A 52 -6.42 -1.27 -11.66
CA THR A 52 -6.34 0.14 -12.07
C THR A 52 -5.64 1.02 -11.04
N ALA A 53 -5.45 0.57 -9.80
CA ALA A 53 -4.61 1.28 -8.85
C ALA A 53 -3.13 1.24 -9.25
N SER A 54 -2.70 0.31 -10.11
CA SER A 54 -1.31 0.27 -10.60
C SER A 54 -0.92 1.47 -11.46
N ASP A 55 -1.90 2.29 -11.87
CA ASP A 55 -1.63 3.56 -12.55
C ASP A 55 -0.87 4.55 -11.65
N PHE A 56 -0.94 4.38 -10.32
CA PHE A 56 -0.29 5.21 -9.31
C PHE A 56 1.04 4.65 -8.79
N GLY A 57 1.34 3.36 -9.02
CA GLY A 57 2.54 2.73 -8.51
C GLY A 57 2.48 1.20 -8.52
N TYR A 58 3.56 0.53 -8.14
CA TYR A 58 3.57 -0.94 -8.03
C TYR A 58 2.69 -1.40 -6.89
N LEU A 59 1.85 -2.39 -7.14
CA LEU A 59 0.97 -2.94 -6.11
C LEU A 59 1.78 -3.75 -5.09
N VAL A 60 1.53 -3.49 -3.80
CA VAL A 60 2.16 -4.18 -2.67
C VAL A 60 1.06 -4.62 -1.70
N ILE A 61 0.71 -5.91 -1.72
CA ILE A 61 -0.31 -6.48 -0.84
C ILE A 61 0.32 -6.91 0.48
N CYS A 62 -0.10 -6.27 1.57
CA CYS A 62 0.46 -6.46 2.91
C CYS A 62 0.00 -7.75 3.59
N LEU A 63 -1.29 -8.09 3.44
CA LEU A 63 -1.94 -9.18 4.17
C LEU A 63 -2.84 -10.03 3.28
N PRO A 64 -3.03 -11.32 3.61
CA PRO A 64 -4.02 -12.16 2.92
C PRO A 64 -5.46 -11.75 3.29
N GLU A 65 -6.41 -12.12 2.43
CA GLU A 65 -7.84 -11.75 2.52
C GLU A 65 -8.45 -12.04 3.90
N ASN A 66 -8.16 -13.20 4.50
CA ASN A 66 -8.77 -13.65 5.76
C ASN A 66 -7.94 -13.33 7.02
N SER A 67 -6.99 -12.39 6.93
CA SER A 67 -6.21 -11.98 8.10
C SER A 67 -7.08 -11.27 9.14
N GLN A 68 -7.31 -11.88 10.30
CA GLN A 68 -8.10 -11.30 11.39
C GLN A 68 -7.21 -10.82 12.55
N MET A 69 -7.52 -9.64 13.12
CA MET A 69 -6.79 -9.05 14.25
C MET A 69 -7.18 -9.64 15.63
N MET A 70 -8.28 -10.42 15.69
CA MET A 70 -9.01 -10.74 16.94
C MET A 70 -8.22 -11.47 18.04
N PHE A 71 -7.14 -12.18 17.72
CA PHE A 71 -6.48 -13.07 18.69
C PHE A 71 -5.21 -12.51 19.33
N SER A 72 -4.53 -11.52 18.71
CA SER A 72 -3.40 -10.82 19.33
C SER A 72 -2.99 -9.58 18.52
N PRO A 73 -3.20 -8.36 19.03
CA PRO A 73 -2.84 -7.14 18.31
C PRO A 73 -1.31 -6.94 18.19
N GLY A 74 -0.52 -7.42 19.15
CA GLY A 74 0.93 -7.19 19.19
C GLY A 74 1.70 -7.72 17.97
N PRO A 75 1.63 -9.04 17.66
CA PRO A 75 2.25 -9.62 16.46
C PRO A 75 1.75 -8.98 15.18
N PHE A 76 0.49 -8.57 15.16
CA PHE A 76 -0.13 -7.91 14.02
C PHE A 76 0.45 -6.51 13.77
N ILE A 77 0.57 -5.70 14.82
CA ILE A 77 1.23 -4.39 14.78
C ILE A 77 2.67 -4.53 14.32
N HIS A 78 3.41 -5.50 14.87
CA HIS A 78 4.80 -5.76 14.45
C HIS A 78 4.88 -6.10 12.96
N LYS A 79 3.98 -6.94 12.45
CA LYS A 79 3.91 -7.30 11.03
C LYS A 79 3.61 -6.07 10.15
N MET A 80 2.62 -5.26 10.50
CA MET A 80 2.27 -4.07 9.71
C MET A 80 3.39 -3.02 9.73
N ARG A 81 4.01 -2.78 10.89
CA ARG A 81 5.21 -1.92 10.97
C ARG A 81 6.32 -2.42 10.05
N LYS A 82 6.56 -3.74 10.00
CA LYS A 82 7.57 -4.32 9.11
C LYS A 82 7.22 -4.13 7.63
N ASN A 83 5.96 -4.34 7.25
CA ASN A 83 5.50 -4.23 5.86
C ASN A 83 5.53 -2.78 5.34
N LEU A 84 5.24 -1.81 6.21
CA LEU A 84 5.10 -0.39 5.87
C LEU A 84 6.36 0.44 6.17
N ARG A 85 7.44 -0.19 6.65
CA ARG A 85 8.59 0.52 7.24
C ARG A 85 9.31 1.50 6.30
N ASP A 86 9.25 1.25 5.00
CA ASP A 86 9.94 2.04 3.97
C ASP A 86 8.95 2.86 3.12
N PHE A 87 7.74 3.12 3.66
CA PHE A 87 6.72 3.94 3.02
C PHE A 87 7.19 5.39 2.88
N LYS A 88 6.98 5.98 1.69
CA LYS A 88 7.36 7.35 1.33
C LYS A 88 6.14 8.25 1.18
N GLU A 89 6.33 9.56 1.30
CA GLU A 89 5.26 10.56 1.08
C GLU A 89 4.65 10.50 -0.34
N THR A 90 5.33 9.91 -1.32
CA THR A 90 4.85 9.73 -2.70
C THR A 90 4.09 8.42 -2.92
N ASP A 91 4.16 7.50 -1.97
CA ASP A 91 3.43 6.23 -2.01
C ASP A 91 1.95 6.45 -1.65
N TYR A 92 1.15 5.43 -1.91
CA TYR A 92 -0.29 5.44 -1.69
C TYR A 92 -0.73 4.26 -0.84
N ILE A 93 -1.71 4.49 0.03
CA ILE A 93 -2.48 3.42 0.68
C ILE A 93 -3.77 3.19 -0.10
N LEU A 94 -4.06 1.93 -0.41
CA LEU A 94 -5.36 1.50 -0.89
C LEU A 94 -6.16 0.87 0.27
N CYS A 95 -7.15 1.60 0.78
CA CYS A 95 -7.98 1.21 1.92
C CYS A 95 -8.87 0.00 1.58
N THR A 96 -8.35 -1.19 1.86
CA THR A 96 -8.97 -2.49 1.58
C THR A 96 -8.98 -3.33 2.84
N GLY A 97 -10.06 -4.09 3.05
CA GLY A 97 -10.18 -5.03 4.16
C GLY A 97 -10.76 -4.43 5.45
N ASP A 98 -10.25 -4.93 6.58
CA ASP A 98 -10.74 -4.63 7.94
C ASP A 98 -10.50 -3.15 8.36
N PRO A 99 -11.51 -2.44 8.91
CA PRO A 99 -11.38 -1.06 9.36
C PRO A 99 -10.29 -0.81 10.41
N ALA A 100 -10.06 -1.73 11.34
CA ALA A 100 -9.01 -1.62 12.35
C ALA A 100 -7.61 -1.78 11.72
N ILE A 101 -7.47 -2.63 10.70
CA ILE A 101 -6.24 -2.73 9.90
C ILE A 101 -6.00 -1.41 9.17
N ILE A 102 -7.04 -0.86 8.54
CA ILE A 102 -6.96 0.43 7.82
C ILE A 102 -6.50 1.53 8.78
N GLY A 103 -7.19 1.72 9.91
CA GLY A 103 -6.85 2.75 10.90
C GLY A 103 -5.46 2.59 11.52
N LEU A 104 -5.04 1.35 11.83
CA LEU A 104 -3.69 1.09 12.31
C LEU A 104 -2.63 1.45 11.26
N SER A 105 -2.88 1.10 10.00
CA SER A 105 -1.92 1.32 8.90
C SER A 105 -1.73 2.80 8.61
N THR A 106 -2.81 3.58 8.59
CA THR A 106 -2.72 5.05 8.41
C THR A 106 -2.02 5.70 9.59
N ALA A 107 -2.23 5.23 10.83
CA ALA A 107 -1.49 5.69 12.00
C ALA A 107 0.01 5.39 11.90
N ILE A 108 0.40 4.17 11.47
CA ILE A 108 1.81 3.80 11.25
C ILE A 108 2.45 4.67 10.17
N VAL A 109 1.79 4.82 9.03
CA VAL A 109 2.33 5.62 7.91
C VAL A 109 2.43 7.09 8.28
N SER A 110 1.44 7.64 9.00
CA SER A 110 1.51 9.00 9.52
C SER A 110 2.70 9.21 10.46
N ASP A 111 3.02 8.23 11.32
CA ASP A 111 4.20 8.29 12.21
C ASP A 111 5.51 8.32 11.41
N ILE A 112 5.60 7.49 10.36
CA ILE A 112 6.78 7.41 9.48
C ILE A 112 6.99 8.70 8.69
N THR A 113 5.91 9.30 8.20
CA THR A 113 5.93 10.41 7.24
C THR A 113 5.66 11.77 7.88
N GLN A 114 5.65 11.85 9.21
CA GLN A 114 5.32 13.08 9.93
C GLN A 114 3.99 13.69 9.45
N GLY A 115 2.96 12.85 9.34
CA GLY A 115 1.61 13.25 9.00
C GLY A 115 1.33 13.45 7.50
N LYS A 116 2.29 13.13 6.61
CA LYS A 116 2.17 13.36 5.16
C LYS A 116 2.05 12.06 4.36
N PHE A 117 0.86 11.75 3.86
CA PHE A 117 0.66 10.50 3.12
C PHE A 117 -0.51 10.59 2.16
N ASN A 118 -0.57 9.67 1.20
CA ASN A 118 -1.65 9.60 0.22
C ASN A 118 -2.53 8.38 0.41
N LEU A 119 -3.82 8.54 0.14
CA LEU A 119 -4.79 7.45 -0.01
C LEU A 119 -5.31 7.41 -1.45
N LEU A 120 -5.69 6.22 -1.93
CA LEU A 120 -6.50 6.07 -3.13
C LEU A 120 -7.97 5.83 -2.76
N LYS A 121 -8.83 6.76 -3.17
CA LYS A 121 -10.29 6.64 -3.03
C LYS A 121 -10.89 6.12 -4.32
N TRP A 122 -11.64 5.02 -4.25
CA TRP A 122 -12.41 4.53 -5.39
C TRP A 122 -13.66 5.38 -5.62
N ASP A 123 -13.83 5.87 -6.84
CA ASP A 123 -15.08 6.45 -7.32
C ASP A 123 -15.87 5.40 -8.11
N ARG A 124 -17.08 5.09 -7.63
CA ARG A 124 -17.94 4.07 -8.24
C ARG A 124 -18.60 4.53 -9.54
N GLN A 125 -18.87 5.82 -9.69
CA GLN A 125 -19.54 6.35 -10.89
C GLN A 125 -18.57 6.42 -12.05
N GLU A 126 -17.36 6.92 -11.79
CA GLU A 126 -16.32 7.06 -12.80
C GLU A 126 -15.44 5.82 -12.94
N THR A 127 -15.60 4.84 -12.06
CA THR A 127 -14.86 3.58 -12.06
C THR A 127 -13.34 3.79 -12.06
N ARG A 128 -12.87 4.76 -11.26
CA ARG A 128 -11.44 5.11 -11.15
C ARG A 128 -11.03 5.46 -9.73
N TYR A 129 -9.73 5.41 -9.48
CA TYR A 129 -9.14 5.88 -8.23
C TYR A 129 -8.79 7.37 -8.32
N TYR A 130 -9.05 8.08 -7.24
CA TYR A 130 -8.62 9.45 -7.01
C TYR A 130 -7.59 9.50 -5.87
N PRO A 131 -6.43 10.16 -6.10
CA PRO A 131 -5.47 10.37 -5.04
C PRO A 131 -5.99 11.43 -4.07
N LEU A 132 -5.82 11.16 -2.78
CA LEU A 132 -6.08 12.11 -1.69
C LEU A 132 -4.79 12.27 -0.90
N SER A 133 -4.23 13.47 -0.91
CA SER A 133 -3.05 13.81 -0.12
C SER A 133 -3.46 14.40 1.22
N PHE A 134 -2.80 13.95 2.28
CA PHE A 134 -3.01 14.42 3.63
C PHE A 134 -1.72 15.05 4.16
N ASN A 135 -1.86 16.16 4.89
CA ASN A 135 -0.84 16.73 5.75
C ASN A 135 -1.48 17.10 7.09
N LEU A 136 -1.33 16.23 8.09
CA LEU A 136 -2.03 16.37 9.37
C LEU A 136 -1.59 17.58 10.21
N TYR A 137 -0.42 18.14 9.89
CA TYR A 137 0.12 19.31 10.59
C TYR A 137 0.04 20.58 9.74
N GLU A 138 -0.62 20.50 8.57
CA GLU A 138 -0.96 21.69 7.82
C GLU A 138 -1.92 22.53 8.66
N LYS A 139 -1.45 23.71 9.04
CA LYS A 139 -2.31 24.75 9.57
C LYS A 139 -2.99 25.30 8.33
N GLY A 140 -4.21 24.84 8.06
CA GLY A 140 -5.01 25.36 6.95
C GLY A 140 -4.98 26.90 6.93
N GLU A 141 -5.10 27.48 5.74
CA GLU A 141 -5.34 28.92 5.60
C GLU A 141 -6.65 29.35 6.27
#